data_AF-A0A957TNM7-F1
#
_entry.id   AF-A0A957TNM7-F1
#
_cell.length_a   1.000
_cell.length_b   1.000
_cell.length_c   1.000
_cell.angle_alpha   90.00
_cell.angle_beta   90.00
_cell.angle_gamma   90.00
#
_symmetry.space_group_name_H-M   'P 1'
#
loop_
_entity.id
_entity.type
_entity.pdbx_description
1 polymer ?
#
loop_
_entity_poly.entity_id
_entity_poly.type
_entity_poly.pdbx_seq_one_letter_code
_entity_poly.pdbx_strand_id
1 'polypeptide(L)'
;MSGEQIAGRKRVMLVEDDGGMIRSVREAIAEDPRLWFVGYLTGRANLEHFLDEHAPDLALVDVGLMCPSSRLSGLQEQSFDQGLWIIRQINTHVPHT
;
A
#
# COMPACT_ATOMS: atom_id res chain seq x y z
N MET A 1 28.13 3.02 -2.38
CA MET A 1 27.21 2.57 -1.31
C MET A 1 27.40 1.07 -1.20
N SER A 2 27.83 0.58 -0.03
CA SER A 2 28.18 -0.83 0.17
C SER A 2 26.93 -1.72 0.14
N GLY A 3 27.06 -2.95 -0.35
CA GLY A 3 25.95 -3.90 -0.53
C GLY A 3 25.18 -4.23 0.75
N GLU A 4 25.74 -3.97 1.94
CA GLU A 4 25.04 -4.11 3.22
C GLU A 4 23.90 -3.11 3.44
N GLN A 5 23.96 -1.91 2.84
CA GLN A 5 22.87 -0.92 2.99
C GLN A 5 21.59 -1.31 2.24
N ILE A 6 21.71 -2.17 1.23
CA ILE A 6 20.54 -2.67 0.47
C ILE A 6 19.85 -3.80 1.23
N ALA A 7 20.60 -4.61 1.99
CA ALA A 7 20.11 -5.80 2.70
C ALA A 7 19.15 -5.53 3.87
N GLY A 8 18.91 -4.25 4.23
CA GLY A 8 17.98 -3.87 5.29
C GLY A 8 16.83 -2.97 4.83
N ARG A 9 16.74 -2.64 3.54
CA ARG A 9 15.75 -1.68 3.03
C ARG A 9 14.40 -2.36 2.84
N LYS A 10 13.35 -1.86 3.49
CA LYS A 10 12.00 -2.41 3.41
C LYS A 10 11.27 -1.92 2.16
N ARG A 11 10.73 -2.86 1.39
CA ARG A 11 9.95 -2.66 0.18
C ARG A 11 8.53 -2.28 0.56
N VAL A 12 8.11 -1.07 0.26
CA VAL A 12 6.81 -0.52 0.64
C VAL A 12 5.92 -0.40 -0.59
N MET A 13 4.74 -1.03 -0.52
CA MET A 13 3.65 -0.77 -1.45
C MET A 13 2.59 0.13 -0.81
N LEU A 14 1.82 0.82 -1.64
CA LEU A 14 0.67 1.63 -1.22
C LEU A 14 -0.60 1.17 -1.95
N VAL A 15 -1.74 1.17 -1.26
CA VAL A 15 -3.06 1.06 -1.88
C VAL A 15 -3.87 2.29 -1.50
N GLU A 16 -4.10 3.18 -2.48
CA GLU A 16 -4.67 4.52 -2.30
C GLU A 16 -5.24 5.02 -3.63
N ASP A 17 -6.42 5.63 -3.63
CA ASP A 17 -7.05 6.17 -4.84
C ASP A 17 -6.96 7.70 -4.95
N ASP A 18 -6.54 8.40 -3.89
CA ASP A 18 -6.20 9.82 -3.94
C ASP A 18 -4.77 10.07 -4.46
N GLY A 19 -4.67 10.68 -5.64
CA GLY A 19 -3.39 10.99 -6.28
C GLY A 19 -2.50 11.97 -5.49
N GLY A 20 -3.09 12.83 -4.67
CA GLY A 20 -2.36 13.75 -3.78
C GLY A 20 -1.65 12.96 -2.67
N MET A 21 -2.39 12.08 -2.00
CA MET A 21 -1.88 11.20 -0.97
C MET A 21 -0.81 10.24 -1.51
N ILE A 22 -1.03 9.63 -2.69
CA ILE A 22 -0.01 8.80 -3.36
C ILE A 22 1.30 9.58 -3.52
N ARG A 23 1.22 10.83 -3.99
CA ARG A 23 2.41 11.67 -4.19
C ARG A 23 3.09 11.96 -2.85
N SER A 24 2.34 12.38 -1.84
CA SER A 24 2.88 12.72 -0.51
C SER A 24 3.54 11.52 0.17
N VAL A 25 2.92 10.33 0.11
CA VAL A 25 3.50 9.10 0.68
C VAL A 25 4.78 8.72 -0.05
N ARG A 26 4.81 8.80 -1.39
CA ARG A 26 6.02 8.51 -2.17
C ARG A 26 7.16 9.47 -1.83
N GLU A 27 6.88 10.76 -1.69
CA GLU A 27 7.87 11.77 -1.28
C GLU A 27 8.40 11.47 0.14
N ALA A 28 7.52 11.18 1.11
CA ALA A 28 7.92 10.83 2.47
C ALA A 28 8.79 9.55 2.54
N ILE A 29 8.46 8.52 1.73
CA ILE A 29 9.25 7.29 1.65
C ILE A 29 10.63 7.56 1.03
N ALA A 30 10.73 8.48 0.06
CA ALA A 30 12.00 8.82 -0.56
C ALA A 30 12.99 9.52 0.41
N GLU A 31 12.48 10.15 1.47
CA GLU A 31 13.29 10.80 2.51
C GLU A 31 13.89 9.80 3.52
N ASP A 32 13.33 8.58 3.63
CA ASP A 32 13.86 7.54 4.52
C ASP A 32 14.70 6.50 3.74
N PRO A 33 16.04 6.47 3.89
CA PRO A 33 16.90 5.54 3.17
C PRO A 33 16.62 4.06 3.52
N ARG A 34 15.90 3.78 4.62
CA ARG A 34 15.52 2.43 5.05
C ARG A 34 14.28 1.91 4.32
N LEU A 35 13.57 2.74 3.56
CA LEU A 35 12.34 2.38 2.86
C LEU A 35 12.49 2.52 1.35
N TRP A 36 11.94 1.58 0.57
CA TRP A 36 11.89 1.62 -0.88
C TRP A 36 10.44 1.52 -1.34
N PHE A 37 9.92 2.59 -1.95
CA PHE A 37 8.63 2.55 -2.62
C PHE A 37 8.64 1.69 -3.89
N VAL A 38 7.99 0.52 -3.87
CA VAL A 38 7.96 -0.41 -5.02
C VAL A 38 6.81 -0.13 -6.00
N GLY A 39 5.77 0.56 -5.55
CA GLY A 39 4.65 0.98 -6.39
C GLY A 39 3.35 1.17 -5.60
N TYR A 40 2.27 1.44 -6.31
CA TYR A 40 0.94 1.58 -5.73
C TYR A 40 -0.16 0.96 -6.59
N LEU A 41 -1.29 0.69 -5.95
CA LEU A 41 -2.55 0.31 -6.59
C LEU A 41 -3.66 1.27 -6.14
N THR A 42 -4.63 1.54 -6.99
CA THR A 42 -5.81 2.38 -6.66
C THR A 42 -7.02 1.55 -6.20
N GLY A 43 -6.81 0.27 -5.92
CA GLY A 43 -7.85 -0.67 -5.52
C GLY A 43 -7.37 -2.12 -5.65
N ARG A 44 -8.33 -3.05 -5.67
CA ARG A 44 -8.04 -4.50 -5.66
C ARG A 44 -7.52 -5.08 -6.98
N ALA A 45 -7.65 -4.34 -8.07
CA ALA A 45 -7.29 -4.83 -9.39
C ALA A 45 -5.78 -5.13 -9.44
N ASN A 46 -5.42 -6.31 -9.96
CA ASN A 46 -4.03 -6.76 -10.12
C ASN A 46 -3.25 -6.95 -8.80
N LEU A 47 -3.92 -7.00 -7.64
CA LEU A 47 -3.25 -7.14 -6.35
C LEU A 47 -2.32 -8.36 -6.30
N GLU A 48 -2.82 -9.55 -6.66
CA GLU A 48 -2.03 -10.79 -6.64
C GLU A 48 -0.78 -10.69 -7.54
N HIS A 49 -0.97 -10.25 -8.79
CA HIS A 49 0.13 -10.08 -9.73
C HIS A 49 1.18 -9.08 -9.22
N PHE A 50 0.72 -7.96 -8.63
CA PHE A 50 1.61 -6.96 -8.05
C PHE A 50 2.41 -7.53 -6.87
N LEU A 51 1.77 -8.33 -6.00
CA LEU A 51 2.43 -8.97 -4.87
C LEU A 51 3.49 -9.96 -5.34
N ASP A 52 3.19 -10.78 -6.35
CA ASP A 52 4.14 -11.72 -6.96
C ASP A 52 5.34 -11.00 -7.61
N GLU A 53 5.08 -9.94 -8.38
CA GLU A 53 6.12 -9.22 -9.12
C GLU A 53 7.02 -8.40 -8.18
N HIS A 54 6.43 -7.72 -7.20
CA HIS A 54 7.14 -6.73 -6.41
C HIS A 54 7.52 -7.21 -5.01
N ALA A 55 6.97 -8.31 -4.50
CA ALA A 55 7.28 -8.88 -3.18
C ALA A 55 7.51 -7.82 -2.09
N PRO A 56 6.51 -6.99 -1.76
CA PRO A 56 6.65 -5.93 -0.76
C PRO A 56 6.80 -6.51 0.66
N ASP A 57 7.61 -5.86 1.49
CA ASP A 57 7.75 -6.16 2.92
C ASP A 57 6.64 -5.51 3.77
N LEU A 58 6.12 -4.37 3.31
CA LEU A 58 5.16 -3.53 4.00
C LEU A 58 4.13 -3.02 3.00
N ALA A 59 2.86 -3.04 3.39
CA ALA A 59 1.79 -2.41 2.65
C ALA A 59 1.13 -1.32 3.50
N LEU A 60 1.02 -0.11 2.95
CA LEU A 60 0.15 0.93 3.45
C LEU A 60 -1.16 0.82 2.67
N VAL A 61 -2.29 0.69 3.35
CA VAL A 61 -3.59 0.47 2.71
C VAL A 61 -4.56 1.50 3.24
N ASP A 62 -5.07 2.34 2.35
CA ASP A 62 -6.26 3.13 2.68
C ASP A 62 -7.45 2.19 2.87
N VAL A 63 -8.10 2.33 4.01
CA VAL A 63 -9.30 1.56 4.32
C VAL A 63 -10.53 2.20 3.70
N GLY A 64 -10.48 3.49 3.38
CA GLY A 64 -11.56 4.28 2.80
C GLY A 64 -11.57 4.32 1.28
N LEU A 65 -10.97 3.33 0.59
CA LEU A 65 -10.90 3.29 -0.87
C LEU A 65 -12.27 3.57 -1.51
N MET A 66 -12.31 4.44 -2.51
CA MET A 66 -13.52 4.88 -3.22
C MET A 66 -14.50 5.69 -2.36
N CYS A 67 -14.11 6.15 -1.17
CA CYS A 67 -14.89 7.09 -0.37
C CYS A 67 -14.50 8.52 -0.75
N PRO A 68 -15.32 9.27 -1.51
CA PRO A 68 -14.95 10.62 -1.90
C PRO A 68 -14.74 11.47 -0.65
N SER A 69 -13.57 12.08 -0.52
CA SER A 69 -13.15 12.95 0.59
C SER A 69 -14.12 14.11 0.88
N SER A 70 -15.08 14.37 -0.01
CA SER A 70 -16.17 15.33 0.15
C SER A 70 -17.39 14.83 0.92
N ARG A 71 -17.42 13.58 1.40
CA ARG A 71 -18.58 12.98 2.12
C ARG A 71 -18.23 12.41 3.51
N LEU A 72 -17.40 13.09 4.28
CA LEU A 72 -17.19 12.78 5.71
C LEU A 72 -18.50 12.81 6.55
N SER A 73 -19.61 13.28 5.98
CA SER A 73 -20.94 13.34 6.62
C SER A 73 -21.74 12.03 6.57
N GLY A 74 -21.20 10.93 6.04
CA GLY A 74 -21.96 9.67 5.93
C GLY A 74 -21.14 8.50 5.45
N LEU A 75 -20.18 8.05 6.28
CA LEU A 75 -19.47 6.78 6.09
C LEU A 75 -20.49 5.64 6.21
N GLN A 76 -20.91 5.05 5.09
CA GLN A 76 -21.59 3.77 5.09
C GLN A 76 -20.53 2.68 5.31
N GLU A 77 -20.77 1.75 6.23
CA GLU A 77 -19.83 0.65 6.57
C GLU A 77 -19.29 -0.12 5.33
N GLN A 78 -20.06 -0.15 4.25
CA GLN A 78 -19.70 -0.77 2.96
C GLN A 78 -18.47 -0.15 2.27
N SER A 79 -18.08 1.10 2.58
CA SER A 79 -16.89 1.71 1.98
C SER A 79 -15.59 1.09 2.48
N PHE A 80 -15.60 0.47 3.67
CA PHE A 80 -14.41 -0.12 4.27
C PHE A 80 -14.11 -1.55 3.81
N ASP A 81 -15.11 -2.25 3.26
CA ASP A 81 -14.99 -3.66 2.88
C ASP A 81 -13.88 -3.89 1.85
N GLN A 82 -13.66 -2.93 0.95
CA GLN A 82 -12.62 -3.06 -0.07
C GLN A 82 -11.21 -3.01 0.55
N GLY A 83 -10.92 -2.02 1.40
CA GLY A 83 -9.63 -1.93 2.08
C GLY A 83 -9.38 -3.13 3.00
N LEU A 84 -10.41 -3.56 3.75
CA LEU A 84 -10.32 -4.74 4.61
C LEU A 84 -10.09 -6.04 3.82
N TRP A 85 -10.74 -6.19 2.66
CA TRP A 85 -10.50 -7.34 1.78
C TRP A 85 -9.05 -7.37 1.29
N ILE A 86 -8.50 -6.22 0.88
CA ILE A 86 -7.11 -6.11 0.42
C ILE A 86 -6.13 -6.48 1.55
N ILE A 87 -6.34 -5.97 2.77
CA ILE A 87 -5.52 -6.32 3.94
C ILE A 87 -5.54 -7.84 4.19
N ARG A 88 -6.71 -8.48 4.11
CA ARG A 88 -6.83 -9.94 4.27
C ARG A 88 -6.03 -10.69 3.21
N GLN A 89 -6.11 -10.27 1.95
CA GLN A 89 -5.37 -10.92 0.84
C GLN A 89 -3.86 -10.79 1.00
N ILE A 90 -3.38 -9.61 1.38
CA ILE A 90 -1.95 -9.39 1.64
C ILE A 90 -1.48 -10.32 2.76
N ASN A 91 -2.22 -10.40 3.87
CA ASN A 91 -1.86 -11.28 4.99
C ASN A 91 -1.85 -12.77 4.62
N THR A 92 -2.70 -13.22 3.70
CA THR A 92 -2.68 -14.62 3.22
C THR A 92 -1.55 -14.90 2.24
N HIS A 93 -1.04 -13.88 1.55
CA HIS A 93 0.04 -14.00 0.58
C HIS A 93 1.42 -14.03 1.24
N VAL A 94 1.56 -13.46 2.44
CA VAL A 94 2.79 -13.55 3.23
C VAL A 94 2.89 -14.98 3.80
N PRO A 95 3.92 -15.76 3.43
CA PRO A 95 4.15 -17.04 4.10
C PRO A 95 4.44 -16.74 5.57
N HIS A 96 3.68 -17.37 6.48
CA HIS A 96 4.01 -17.36 7.90
C HIS A 96 5.39 -18.01 8.08
N THR A 97 6.45 -17.20 8.15
CA THR A 97 7.80 -17.60 8.53
C THR A 97 8.05 -17.28 10.00
#